data_AF-A0A382NQ27-F1
#
_entry.id   AF-A0A382NQ27-F1
#
_cell.length_a   1.000
_cell.length_b   1.000
_cell.length_c   1.000
_cell.angle_alpha   90.00
_cell.angle_beta   90.00
_cell.angle_gamma   90.00
#
_symmetry.space_group_name_H-M   'P 1'
#
loop_
_entity.id
_entity.type
_entity.pdbx_description
1 polymer ?
#
loop_
_entity_poly.entity_id
_entity_poly.type
_entity_poly.pdbx_seq_one_letter_code
_entity_poly.pdbx_strand_id
1 'polypeptide(L)' 'VTEKEDIKNGLVEEFYDNGQLELRRNYKNGKEDGLFEGFYENGQLHQKGNFNNG' A
#
# COMPACT_ATOMS: atom_id res chain seq x y z
N VAL A 1 9.63 -2.31 -28.22
CA VAL A 1 9.85 -2.88 -26.88
C VAL A 1 8.71 -2.38 -26.04
N THR A 2 7.62 -3.14 -25.95
CA THR A 2 6.46 -2.70 -25.15
C THR A 2 6.79 -3.12 -23.74
N GLU A 3 7.46 -2.24 -23.00
CA GLU A 3 7.60 -2.35 -21.56
C GLU A 3 6.19 -2.52 -21.02
N LYS A 4 5.88 -3.75 -20.62
CA LYS A 4 4.68 -4.07 -19.86
C LYS A 4 4.83 -3.21 -18.62
N GLU A 5 4.14 -2.07 -18.58
CA GLU A 5 4.05 -1.29 -17.35
C GLU A 5 3.56 -2.30 -16.32
N ASP A 6 4.41 -2.61 -15.34
CA ASP A 6 4.10 -3.59 -14.32
C ASP A 6 3.03 -2.94 -13.46
N ILE A 7 1.79 -3.08 -13.94
CA ILE A 7 0.65 -2.38 -13.40
C ILE A 7 0.53 -2.92 -11.98
N LYS A 8 0.91 -2.11 -10.98
CA LYS A 8 0.82 -2.52 -9.58
C LYS A 8 -0.62 -2.95 -9.33
N ASN A 9 -0.77 -4.23 -9.03
CA ASN A 9 -2.04 -4.89 -8.79
C ASN A 9 -1.87 -5.76 -7.54
N GLY A 10 -2.71 -5.53 -6.55
CA GLY A 10 -2.68 -6.23 -5.28
C GLY A 10 -2.13 -5.40 -4.13
N LEU A 11 -1.83 -6.12 -3.05
CA LEU A 11 -1.35 -5.56 -1.79
C LEU A 11 0.13 -5.21 -1.90
N VAL A 12 0.48 -3.99 -1.53
CA VAL A 12 1.85 -3.50 -1.37
C VAL A 12 2.06 -3.20 0.11
N GLU A 13 3.13 -3.75 0.66
CA GLU A 13 3.54 -3.55 2.04
C GLU A 13 4.94 -2.96 2.05
N GLU A 14 5.10 -1.86 2.78
CA GLU A 14 6.38 -1.21 3.03
C GLU A 14 6.69 -1.34 4.52
N PHE A 15 7.97 -1.56 4.83
CA PHE A 15 8.44 -1.87 6.16
C PHE A 15 9.53 -0.88 6.54
N TYR A 16 9.54 -0.49 7.80
CA TYR A 16 10.65 0.25 8.40
C TYR A 16 11.94 -0.59 8.37
N ASP A 17 13.09 0.06 8.54
CA ASP A 17 14.40 -0.61 8.66
C ASP A 17 14.45 -1.63 9.82
N ASN A 18 13.59 -1.45 10.83
CA ASN A 18 13.44 -2.37 11.95
C ASN A 18 12.61 -3.64 11.62
N GLY A 19 12.09 -3.75 10.40
CA GLY A 19 11.26 -4.85 9.90
C GLY A 19 9.78 -4.77 10.28
N GLN A 20 9.33 -3.71 10.96
CA GLN A 20 7.91 -3.49 11.26
C GLN A 20 7.19 -2.90 10.05
N LEU A 21 5.93 -3.28 9.89
CA LEU A 21 5.08 -2.74 8.83
C LEU A 21 4.94 -1.23 9.02
N GLU A 22 5.32 -0.47 8.00
CA GLU A 22 5.16 0.99 7.94
C GLU A 22 3.85 1.34 7.25
N LEU A 23 3.56 0.65 6.14
CA LEU A 23 2.48 1.03 5.26
C LEU A 23 1.96 -0.17 4.49
N ARG A 24 0.65 -0.22 4.33
CA ARG A 24 -0.06 -1.25 3.56
C ARG A 24 -1.05 -0.57 2.64
N ARG A 25 -0.94 -0.77 1.33
CA ARG A 25 -1.84 -0.17 0.33
C ARG A 25 -2.28 -1.21 -0.69
N ASN A 26 -3.51 -1.10 -1.15
CA ASN A 26 -4.01 -1.92 -2.25
C ASN A 26 -3.99 -1.12 -3.55
N TYR A 27 -3.49 -1.74 -4.62
CA TYR A 27 -3.49 -1.16 -5.95
C TYR A 27 -4.32 -2.00 -6.90
N LYS A 28 -5.06 -1.34 -7.78
CA LYS A 28 -5.81 -1.95 -8.88
C LYS A 28 -5.60 -1.12 -10.13
N ASN A 29 -5.11 -1.76 -11.18
CA ASN A 29 -4.75 -1.12 -12.44
C ASN A 29 -3.79 0.08 -12.26
N GLY A 30 -2.87 -0.01 -11.30
CA GLY A 30 -1.84 1.01 -11.08
C GLY A 30 -2.34 2.22 -10.28
N LYS A 31 -3.58 2.18 -9.79
CA LYS A 31 -4.17 3.19 -8.90
C LYS A 31 -4.45 2.60 -7.53
N GLU A 32 -4.36 3.43 -6.49
CA GLU A 32 -4.73 3.03 -5.13
C GLU A 32 -6.23 2.75 -5.09
N ASP A 33 -6.59 1.50 -4.78
CA ASP A 33 -7.97 1.02 -4.76
C ASP A 33 -8.12 0.02 -3.61
N GLY A 34 -8.93 0.38 -2.62
CA GLY A 34 -9.17 -0.38 -1.41
C GLY A 34 -8.50 0.19 -0.16
N LEU A 35 -8.29 -0.69 0.82
CA LEU A 35 -7.79 -0.33 2.13
C LEU A 35 -6.33 0.15 2.06
N PHE A 36 -6.06 1.28 2.72
CA PHE A 36 -4.72 1.70 3.09
C PHE A 36 -4.61 1.81 4.61
N GLU A 37 -3.48 1.38 5.15
CA GLU A 37 -3.11 1.51 6.55
C GLU A 37 -1.66 1.98 6.66
N GLY A 38 -1.42 3.02 7.45
CA GLY A 38 -0.10 3.43 7.90
C GLY A 38 0.06 3.12 9.38
N PHE A 39 1.24 2.69 9.76
CA PHE A 39 1.61 2.32 11.12
C PHE A 39 2.80 3.17 11.56
N TYR A 40 2.95 3.37 12.86
CA TYR A 40 4.16 3.96 13.43
C TYR A 40 5.26 2.89 13.56
N GLU A 41 6.51 3.33 13.79
CA GLU A 41 7.66 2.45 14.04
C GLU A 41 7.49 1.50 15.25
N ASN A 42 6.49 1.75 16.10
CA ASN A 42 6.12 0.89 17.23
C ASN A 42 5.02 -0.14 16.88
N GLY A 43 4.60 -0.20 15.61
CA GLY A 43 3.58 -1.11 15.10
C GLY A 43 2.14 -0.66 15.37
N GLN A 44 1.93 0.49 16.03
CA GLN A 44 0.59 1.01 16.26
C GLN A 44 0.01 1.61 14.99
N LEU A 45 -1.28 1.36 14.75
CA LEU A 45 -1.99 1.94 13.63
C LEU A 45 -1.99 3.47 13.75
N HIS A 46 -1.31 4.13 12.82
CA HIS A 46 -1.26 5.58 12.72
C HIS A 46 -2.45 6.11 11.93
N GLN A 47 -2.74 5.50 10.79
CA GLN A 47 -3.79 5.94 9.88
C GLN A 47 -4.40 4.74 9.18
N LYS A 48 -5.71 4.79 8.93
CA LYS A 48 -6.37 3.90 7.99
C LYS A 48 -7.39 4.65 7.18
N GLY A 49 -7.57 4.23 5.93
CA GLY A 49 -8.59 4.75 5.05
C GLY A 49 -8.89 3.76 3.94
N ASN A 50 -9.92 4.05 3.15
CA ASN A 50 -10.27 3.23 2.01
C ASN A 50 -10.39 4.14 0.78
N PHE A 51 -9.57 3.88 -0.23
CA PHE A 51 -9.67 4.52 -1.52
C PHE A 51 -10.67 3.75 -2.37
N ASN A 52 -11.92 4.16 -2.36
CA ASN A 52 -12.86 3.72 -3.39
C ASN A 52 -12.78 4.73 -4.53
N ASN A 53 -12.11 4.35 -5.62
CA ASN A 53 -12.17 5.12 -6.85
C ASN A 53 -13.54 4.84 -7.49
N GLY A 54 -14.53 5.67 -7.13
CA GLY A 54 -15.94 5.55 -7.57
C GLY A 54 -16.12 5.58 -9.08
#